data_AF-A0A2W2B1V8-F1
#
_entry.id   AF-A0A2W2B1V8-F1
#
_cell.length_a   1.000
_cell.length_b   1.000
_cell.length_c   1.000
_cell.angle_alpha   90.00
_cell.angle_beta   90.00
_cell.angle_gamma   90.00
#
_symmetry.space_group_name_H-M   'P 1'
#
loop_
_entity.id
_entity.type
_entity.pdbx_description
1 polymer ?
#
loop_
_entity_poly.entity_id
_entity_poly.type
_entity_poly.pdbx_seq_one_letter_code
_entity_poly.pdbx_strand_id
1 'polypeptide(L)'
;MFIKNQIFKDEETLLELLFDFGLGDMSPLINEMYANIDRDLEQNEAYKTYRDSLTDEDDKEELYTEERDMRLAEQLMEMFTSFQVHSRKLYGLKNDEKILLFEIDLV
;
A
#
# COMPACT_ATOMS: atom_id res chain seq x y z
N MET A 1 -5.07 -15.47 -3.08
CA MET A 1 -5.13 -16.56 -2.06
C MET A 1 -6.33 -16.30 -1.14
N PHE A 2 -7.12 -17.30 -0.69
CA PHE A 2 -8.28 -17.06 0.20
C PHE A 2 -7.80 -16.85 1.64
N ILE A 3 -7.53 -15.60 2.04
CA ILE A 3 -6.95 -15.29 3.34
C ILE A 3 -8.06 -15.33 4.41
N LYS A 4 -8.11 -16.45 5.14
CA LYS A 4 -8.90 -16.61 6.36
C LYS A 4 -8.20 -15.85 7.48
N ASN A 5 -8.91 -14.92 8.11
CA ASN A 5 -8.60 -14.25 9.38
C ASN A 5 -7.16 -14.42 9.90
N GLN A 6 -6.23 -13.60 9.43
CA GLN A 6 -4.79 -13.70 9.76
C GLN A 6 -4.30 -12.38 10.37
N ILE A 7 -3.45 -12.48 11.39
CA ILE A 7 -2.71 -11.35 11.96
C ILE A 7 -1.23 -11.54 11.61
N PHE A 8 -0.57 -10.48 11.15
CA PHE A 8 0.83 -10.49 10.73
C PHE A 8 1.52 -9.16 11.08
N LYS A 9 2.84 -9.11 10.94
CA LYS A 9 3.68 -7.99 11.38
C LYS A 9 4.87 -7.70 10.46
N ASP A 10 5.11 -8.55 9.49
CA ASP A 10 6.20 -8.43 8.55
C ASP A 10 5.77 -7.62 7.33
N GLU A 11 6.75 -6.92 6.77
CA GLU A 11 6.59 -6.04 5.62
C GLU A 11 6.31 -6.82 4.32
N GLU A 12 6.91 -8.00 4.17
CA GLU A 12 6.71 -8.87 3.00
C GLU A 12 5.23 -9.25 2.84
N THR A 13 4.59 -9.77 3.91
CA THR A 13 3.16 -10.06 3.90
C THR A 13 2.32 -8.79 3.69
N LEU A 14 2.76 -7.64 4.20
CA LEU A 14 2.06 -6.38 3.98
C LEU A 14 2.07 -5.99 2.49
N LEU A 15 3.21 -6.06 1.83
CA LEU A 15 3.36 -5.74 0.41
C LEU A 15 2.49 -6.63 -0.47
N GLU A 16 2.51 -7.95 -0.24
CA GLU A 16 1.63 -8.89 -0.94
C GLU A 16 0.15 -8.51 -0.79
N LEU A 17 -0.24 -8.05 0.40
CA LEU A 17 -1.60 -7.65 0.69
C LEU A 17 -1.95 -6.28 0.12
N LEU A 18 -1.03 -5.33 0.08
CA LEU A 18 -1.26 -4.03 -0.57
C LEU A 18 -1.52 -4.23 -2.06
N PHE A 19 -0.80 -5.15 -2.70
CA PHE A 19 -1.07 -5.54 -4.08
C PHE A 19 -2.46 -6.18 -4.25
N ASP A 20 -2.77 -7.22 -3.45
CA ASP A 20 -4.06 -7.93 -3.54
C ASP A 20 -5.27 -7.02 -3.23
N PHE A 21 -5.12 -6.10 -2.27
CA PHE A 21 -6.18 -5.18 -1.82
C PHE A 21 -6.21 -3.84 -2.55
N GLY A 22 -5.15 -3.48 -3.28
CA GLY A 22 -5.07 -2.23 -4.05
C GLY A 22 -6.11 -2.14 -5.16
N LEU A 23 -6.68 -3.29 -5.56
CA LEU A 23 -7.80 -3.37 -6.51
C LEU A 23 -9.18 -3.07 -5.87
N GLY A 24 -9.25 -2.98 -4.55
CA GLY A 24 -10.48 -2.70 -3.80
C GLY A 24 -10.65 -1.22 -3.43
N ASP A 25 -11.57 -0.96 -2.51
CA ASP A 25 -11.83 0.35 -1.95
C ASP A 25 -10.79 0.71 -0.88
N MET A 26 -10.15 1.85 -1.06
CA MET A 26 -9.18 2.42 -0.14
C MET A 26 -9.89 3.26 0.92
N SER A 27 -9.43 3.16 2.18
CA SER A 27 -9.94 4.06 3.22
C SER A 27 -9.47 5.51 2.99
N PRO A 28 -10.10 6.51 3.62
CA PRO A 28 -9.67 7.90 3.51
C PRO A 28 -8.21 8.12 3.93
N LEU A 29 -7.74 7.36 4.93
CA LEU A 29 -6.35 7.39 5.38
C LEU A 29 -5.39 6.98 4.26
N ILE A 30 -5.69 5.86 3.58
CA ILE A 30 -4.86 5.36 2.49
C ILE A 30 -4.87 6.33 1.30
N ASN A 31 -6.03 6.90 0.94
CA ASN A 31 -6.12 7.90 -0.11
C ASN A 31 -5.25 9.14 0.19
N GLU A 32 -5.26 9.60 1.44
CA GLU A 32 -4.42 10.72 1.86
C GLU A 32 -2.92 10.37 1.82
N MET A 33 -2.54 9.18 2.29
CA MET A 33 -1.17 8.70 2.25
C MET A 33 -0.66 8.59 0.81
N TYR A 34 -1.46 8.02 -0.10
CA TYR A 34 -1.10 7.96 -1.51
C TYR A 34 -0.95 9.34 -2.14
N ALA A 35 -1.88 10.26 -1.90
CA ALA A 35 -1.75 11.63 -2.41
C ALA A 35 -0.49 12.35 -1.91
N ASN A 36 -0.01 12.02 -0.70
CA ASN A 36 1.25 12.53 -0.18
C ASN A 36 2.46 11.84 -0.83
N ILE A 37 2.43 10.51 -0.97
CA ILE A 37 3.47 9.73 -1.66
C ILE A 37 3.64 10.22 -3.10
N ASP A 38 2.54 10.45 -3.80
CA ASP A 38 2.54 10.97 -5.17
C ASP A 38 3.23 12.33 -5.25
N ARG A 39 2.90 13.24 -4.32
CA ARG A 39 3.53 14.55 -4.23
C ARG A 39 5.03 14.44 -3.94
N ASP A 40 5.43 13.50 -3.09
CA ASP A 40 6.84 13.28 -2.74
C ASP A 40 7.62 12.70 -3.92
N LEU A 41 7.04 11.74 -4.65
CA LEU A 41 7.61 11.19 -5.88
C LEU A 41 7.74 12.26 -6.97
N GLU A 42 6.74 13.12 -7.12
CA GLU A 42 6.77 14.29 -8.01
C GLU A 42 7.80 15.35 -7.61
N GLN A 43 8.39 15.29 -6.42
CA GLN A 43 9.46 16.18 -5.98
C GLN A 43 10.82 15.47 -5.91
N ASN A 44 10.85 14.15 -6.04
CA ASN A 44 12.06 13.35 -5.96
C ASN A 44 12.80 13.31 -7.29
N GLU A 45 13.86 14.11 -7.40
CA GLU A 45 14.68 14.21 -8.62
C GLU A 45 15.38 12.88 -8.98
N ALA A 46 15.76 12.05 -8.01
CA ALA A 46 16.36 10.75 -8.28
C ALA A 46 15.34 9.79 -8.92
N TYR A 47 14.13 9.75 -8.37
CA TYR A 47 13.02 8.98 -8.93
C TYR A 47 12.67 9.42 -10.35
N LYS A 48 12.51 10.74 -10.58
CA LYS A 48 12.24 11.28 -11.92
C LYS A 48 13.33 10.93 -12.92
N THR A 49 14.59 11.11 -12.52
CA THR A 49 15.74 10.80 -13.40
C THR A 49 15.73 9.33 -13.80
N TYR A 50 15.41 8.42 -12.87
CA TYR A 50 15.34 7.00 -13.16
C TYR A 50 14.14 6.66 -14.05
N ARG A 51 12.94 7.17 -13.71
CA ARG A 51 11.72 6.99 -14.52
C ARG A 51 11.91 7.49 -15.95
N ASP A 52 12.54 8.65 -16.14
CA ASP A 52 12.78 9.24 -17.45
C ASP A 52 13.88 8.49 -18.23
N SER A 53 14.67 7.65 -17.57
CA SER A 53 15.63 6.74 -18.22
C SER A 53 14.97 5.48 -18.80
N LEU A 54 13.75 5.16 -18.36
CA LEU A 54 12.96 4.06 -18.90
C LEU A 54 12.35 4.48 -20.25
N THR A 55 12.47 3.59 -21.23
CA THR A 55 11.98 3.84 -22.60
C THR A 55 10.58 3.30 -22.86
N ASP A 56 10.16 2.30 -22.09
CA ASP A 56 8.83 1.72 -22.15
C ASP A 56 7.90 2.47 -21.19
N GLU A 57 6.65 2.69 -21.60
CA GLU A 57 5.65 3.30 -20.73
C GLU A 57 5.13 2.28 -19.71
N ASP A 58 5.05 1.00 -20.06
CA ASP A 58 4.63 -0.07 -19.15
C ASP A 58 5.61 -0.17 -17.96
N ASP A 59 6.92 -0.11 -18.24
CA ASP A 59 7.97 -0.11 -17.20
C ASP A 59 7.85 1.11 -16.26
N LYS A 60 7.43 2.27 -16.77
CA LYS A 60 7.24 3.49 -15.96
C LYS A 60 6.03 3.37 -15.05
N GLU A 61 4.93 2.79 -15.54
CA GLU A 61 3.73 2.55 -14.76
C GLU A 61 3.97 1.49 -13.66
N GLU A 62 4.71 0.43 -13.99
CA GLU A 62 5.13 -0.60 -13.03
C GLU A 62 6.01 0.00 -11.94
N LEU A 63 7.07 0.74 -12.31
CA LEU A 63 7.94 1.43 -11.36
C LEU A 63 7.16 2.38 -10.43
N TYR A 64 6.21 3.13 -10.98
CA TYR A 64 5.41 4.05 -10.18
C TYR A 64 4.54 3.32 -9.17
N THR A 65 3.89 2.23 -9.57
CA THR A 65 3.07 1.39 -8.69
C THR A 65 3.91 0.78 -7.57
N GLU A 66 5.05 0.19 -7.92
CA GLU A 66 5.96 -0.45 -6.95
C GLU A 66 6.49 0.56 -5.93
N GLU A 67 7.01 1.70 -6.37
CA GLU A 67 7.53 2.75 -5.48
C GLU A 67 6.45 3.28 -4.53
N ARG A 68 5.23 3.40 -5.05
CA ARG A 68 4.09 3.88 -4.27
C ARG A 68 3.67 2.87 -3.20
N ASP A 69 3.61 1.58 -3.53
CA ASP A 69 3.25 0.52 -2.59
C ASP A 69 4.35 0.28 -1.55
N MET A 70 5.62 0.34 -1.95
CA MET A 70 6.76 0.26 -1.02
C MET A 70 6.72 1.38 0.02
N ARG A 71 6.57 2.64 -0.42
CA ARG A 71 6.49 3.79 0.50
C ARG A 71 5.27 3.72 1.40
N LEU A 72 4.15 3.22 0.87
CA LEU A 72 2.96 3.00 1.70
C LEU A 72 3.23 1.95 2.77
N ALA A 73 3.83 0.81 2.41
CA ALA A 73 4.19 -0.24 3.35
C ALA A 73 5.10 0.28 4.47
N GLU A 74 6.16 1.02 4.12
CA GLU A 74 7.06 1.65 5.09
C GLU A 74 6.30 2.54 6.09
N GLN A 75 5.46 3.45 5.59
CA GLN A 75 4.69 4.35 6.46
C GLN A 75 3.68 3.59 7.34
N LEU A 76 3.03 2.56 6.81
CA LEU A 76 2.11 1.73 7.57
C LEU A 76 2.83 0.92 8.66
N MET A 77 4.01 0.40 8.35
CA MET A 77 4.87 -0.33 9.30
C MET A 77 5.34 0.57 10.45
N GLU A 78 5.58 1.85 10.19
CA GLU A 78 5.86 2.83 11.25
C GLU A 78 4.61 3.20 12.06
N MET A 79 3.44 3.26 11.40
CA MET A 79 2.20 3.69 12.02
C MET A 79 1.57 2.62 12.91
N PHE A 80 1.61 1.36 12.50
CA PHE A 80 0.89 0.24 13.11
C PHE A 80 1.82 -0.81 13.71
N THR A 81 1.34 -1.51 14.75
CA THR A 81 2.13 -2.56 15.42
C THR A 81 1.94 -3.94 14.78
N SER A 82 0.82 -4.12 14.08
CA SER A 82 0.47 -5.34 13.35
C SER A 82 -0.67 -5.05 12.40
N PHE A 83 -0.96 -6.01 11.54
CA PHE A 83 -2.05 -5.94 10.59
C PHE A 83 -2.94 -7.15 10.70
N GLN A 84 -4.18 -7.01 10.28
CA GLN A 84 -5.14 -8.09 10.25
C GLN A 84 -5.91 -8.09 8.94
N VAL A 85 -5.95 -9.24 8.28
CA VAL A 85 -6.93 -9.49 7.22
C VAL A 85 -8.12 -10.20 7.84
N HIS A 86 -9.31 -9.62 7.72
CA HIS A 86 -10.53 -10.25 8.19
C HIS A 86 -11.71 -9.90 7.30
N SER A 87 -12.43 -10.91 6.79
CA SER A 87 -13.62 -10.72 5.96
C SER A 87 -13.38 -9.78 4.77
N ARG A 88 -12.30 -10.03 4.01
CA ARG A 88 -11.88 -9.24 2.84
C ARG A 88 -11.64 -7.76 3.14
N LYS A 89 -11.21 -7.47 4.36
CA LYS A 89 -10.77 -6.14 4.78
C LYS A 89 -9.38 -6.25 5.38
N LEU A 90 -8.52 -5.32 5.00
CA LEU A 90 -7.20 -5.15 5.59
C LEU A 90 -7.29 -4.06 6.65
N TYR A 91 -6.77 -4.36 7.85
CA TYR A 91 -6.76 -3.44 8.97
C TYR A 91 -5.36 -3.26 9.53
N GLY A 92 -5.05 -2.04 9.94
CA GLY A 92 -3.92 -1.74 10.82
C GLY A 92 -4.33 -1.81 12.28
N LEU A 93 -3.48 -2.37 13.13
CA LEU A 93 -3.70 -2.51 14.56
C LEU A 93 -2.67 -1.70 15.35
N LYS A 94 -3.13 -0.83 16.24
CA LYS A 94 -2.28 0.00 17.12
C LYS A 94 -3.03 0.30 18.42
N ASN A 95 -2.39 0.11 19.58
CA ASN A 95 -2.94 0.49 20.89
C ASN A 95 -4.39 0.02 21.13
N ASP A 96 -4.69 -1.24 20.83
CA ASP A 96 -6.04 -1.84 20.88
C ASP A 96 -7.08 -1.23 19.91
N GLU A 97 -6.67 -0.27 19.08
CA GLU A 97 -7.48 0.24 17.98
C GLU A 97 -7.27 -0.58 16.70
N LYS A 98 -8.36 -0.72 15.95
CA LYS A 98 -8.41 -1.38 14.67
C LYS A 98 -8.89 -0.39 13.61
N ILE A 99 -8.01 -0.04 12.68
CA ILE A 99 -8.25 0.96 11.65
C ILE A 99 -8.37 0.25 10.29
N LEU A 100 -9.44 0.56 9.54
CA LEU A 100 -9.64 0.02 8.19
C LEU A 100 -8.67 0.69 7.21
N LEU A 101 -7.95 -0.13 6.44
CA LEU A 101 -7.03 0.34 5.40
C LEU A 101 -7.65 0.11 4.01
N PHE A 102 -8.10 -1.11 3.73
CA PHE A 102 -8.70 -1.48 2.45
C PHE A 102 -9.87 -2.45 2.63
N GLU A 103 -10.80 -2.43 1.67
CA GLU A 103 -11.94 -3.34 1.58
C GLU A 103 -12.15 -3.80 0.14
N ILE A 104 -12.30 -5.11 -0.08
CA ILE A 104 -12.68 -5.64 -1.39
C ILE A 104 -14.17 -5.95 -1.36
N ASP A 105 -14.98 -5.12 -2.02
CA ASP A 105 -16.39 -5.43 -2.27
C ASP A 105 -16.53 -6.15 -3.62
N LEU A 106 -16.91 -7.42 -3.58
CA LEU A 106 -17.23 -8.18 -4.80
C LEU A 106 -18.74 -8.04 -5.02
N VAL A 107 -19.12 -7.10 -5.88
CA VAL A 107 -20.49 -7.01 -6.42
C VAL A 107 -20.78 -8.24 -7.28
#